data_AF-A0A4U3LMI0-F1
#
_entry.id   AF-A0A4U3LMI0-F1
#
_cell.length_a   1.000
_cell.length_b   1.000
_cell.length_c   1.000
_cell.angle_alpha   90.00
_cell.angle_beta   90.00
_cell.angle_gamma   90.00
#
_symmetry.space_group_name_H-M   'P 1'
#
loop_
_entity.id
_entity.type
_entity.pdbx_description
1 polymer ?
#
loop_
_entity_poly.entity_id
_entity_poly.type
_entity_poly.pdbx_seq_one_letter_code
_entity_poly.pdbx_strand_id
1 'polypeptide(L)'
;MKRGALLAVLPLVFGTASLLSQDSKPVPVASTTVGTAQVESKGMPSNSDGDLWPSCWAGNDKLYAANGDGEGFSTDGDFADIAVSEINGTPGNLSGATISKGDQVGSVWSGAGYNRKPTGMVCVGDTLYLAVQDLALDFNDVPAATILKSTDHGKTWTWDKQKPMFSDHVFTTIWFADFGKGGALAPDGYVYAYGLDGNWRDSFDDKWRIRRACSWRGCRRTRCRTAAPGSSTPAPAGRRRSPTASRC
;
A
#
# COMPACT_ATOMS: atom_id res chain seq x y z
N MET A 1 7.50 -52.98 -76.19
CA MET A 1 8.24 -53.02 -74.91
C MET A 1 7.26 -52.82 -73.76
N LYS A 2 7.21 -53.76 -72.82
CA LYS A 2 6.21 -53.83 -71.73
C LYS A 2 6.43 -52.68 -70.73
N ARG A 3 5.35 -51.96 -70.42
CA ARG A 3 5.29 -50.95 -69.35
C ARG A 3 5.23 -51.66 -68.00
N GLY A 4 6.28 -51.52 -67.19
CA GLY A 4 6.28 -51.93 -65.79
C GLY A 4 5.70 -50.80 -64.93
N ALA A 5 4.64 -51.10 -64.18
CA ALA A 5 4.16 -50.24 -63.10
C ALA A 5 4.99 -50.54 -61.84
N LEU A 6 5.59 -49.51 -61.24
CA LEU A 6 6.15 -49.59 -59.90
C LEU A 6 5.25 -48.79 -58.96
N LEU A 7 4.61 -49.50 -58.02
CA LEU A 7 3.93 -48.92 -56.86
C LEU A 7 4.97 -48.20 -55.98
N ALA A 8 4.72 -46.93 -55.66
CA ALA A 8 5.41 -46.25 -54.58
C ALA A 8 4.60 -46.42 -53.30
N VAL A 9 5.16 -47.15 -52.33
CA VAL A 9 4.64 -47.25 -50.95
C VAL A 9 5.17 -46.04 -50.19
N LEU A 10 4.29 -45.14 -49.76
CA LEU A 10 4.64 -44.09 -48.79
C LEU A 10 4.61 -44.69 -47.37
N PRO A 11 5.68 -44.54 -46.57
CA PRO A 11 5.63 -44.92 -45.17
C PRO A 11 4.81 -43.87 -44.39
N LEU A 12 3.80 -44.34 -43.66
CA LEU A 12 3.03 -43.54 -42.72
C LEU A 12 3.92 -43.28 -41.49
N VAL A 13 4.44 -42.06 -41.35
CA VAL A 13 5.17 -41.64 -40.15
C VAL A 13 4.15 -41.38 -39.04
N PHE A 14 4.03 -42.31 -38.10
CA PHE A 14 3.29 -42.11 -36.86
C PHE A 14 4.08 -41.13 -35.97
N GLY A 15 3.70 -39.85 -36.01
CA GLY A 15 4.18 -38.87 -35.06
C GLY A 15 3.64 -39.20 -33.66
N THR A 16 4.53 -39.41 -32.70
CA THR A 16 4.16 -39.48 -31.28
C THR A 16 3.64 -38.12 -30.86
N ALA A 17 2.32 -38.01 -30.66
CA ALA A 17 1.74 -36.85 -30.00
C ALA A 17 2.22 -36.84 -28.54
N SER A 18 3.17 -35.96 -28.23
CA SER A 18 3.49 -35.65 -26.83
C SER A 18 2.26 -35.01 -26.21
N LEU A 19 1.54 -35.77 -25.39
CA LEU A 19 0.52 -35.25 -24.50
C LEU A 19 1.22 -34.28 -23.54
N LEU A 20 1.01 -32.99 -23.77
CA LEU A 20 1.37 -31.95 -22.81
C LEU A 20 0.54 -32.21 -21.55
N SER A 21 1.18 -32.72 -20.50
CA SER A 21 0.57 -32.83 -19.19
C SER A 21 0.17 -31.42 -18.77
N GLN A 22 -1.13 -31.19 -18.61
CA GLN A 22 -1.67 -29.92 -18.16
C GLN A 22 -1.13 -29.69 -16.74
N ASP A 23 -0.20 -28.75 -16.61
CA ASP A 23 0.40 -28.39 -15.33
C ASP A 23 -0.74 -27.90 -14.43
N SER A 24 -1.17 -28.75 -13.48
CA SER A 24 -2.25 -28.42 -12.57
C SER A 24 -1.78 -27.24 -11.75
N LYS A 25 -2.36 -26.06 -12.00
CA LYS A 25 -2.08 -24.86 -11.21
C LYS A 25 -2.15 -25.24 -9.72
N PRO A 26 -1.10 -25.00 -8.93
CA PRO A 26 -1.11 -25.38 -7.53
C PRO A 26 -2.33 -24.75 -6.86
N VAL A 27 -3.12 -25.58 -6.18
CA VAL A 27 -4.24 -25.11 -5.37
C VAL A 27 -3.64 -24.17 -4.32
N PRO A 28 -4.09 -22.91 -4.23
CA PRO A 28 -3.57 -22.00 -3.22
C PRO A 28 -3.78 -22.62 -1.84
N VAL A 29 -2.70 -22.75 -1.06
CA VAL A 29 -2.83 -23.15 0.35
C VAL A 29 -3.66 -22.07 1.03
N ALA A 30 -4.70 -22.49 1.77
CA ALA A 30 -5.53 -21.56 2.52
C ALA A 30 -4.65 -20.75 3.47
N SER A 31 -4.85 -19.44 3.50
CA SER A 31 -4.13 -18.56 4.42
C SER A 31 -4.49 -18.93 5.86
N THR A 32 -3.50 -19.09 6.72
CA THR A 32 -3.70 -19.28 8.16
C THR A 32 -4.04 -17.98 8.89
N THR A 33 -3.98 -16.84 8.19
CA THR A 33 -4.07 -15.51 8.81
C THR A 33 -5.29 -14.72 8.33
N VAL A 34 -5.72 -14.92 7.08
CA VAL A 34 -6.87 -14.22 6.49
C VAL A 34 -7.81 -15.26 5.90
N GLY A 35 -9.01 -15.38 6.47
CA GLY A 35 -10.06 -16.27 5.98
C GLY A 35 -11.03 -15.51 5.06
N THR A 36 -12.31 -15.54 5.42
CA THR A 36 -13.37 -14.81 4.73
C THR A 36 -13.64 -13.49 5.44
N ALA A 37 -13.69 -12.39 4.67
CA ALA A 37 -14.24 -11.11 5.15
C ALA A 37 -15.66 -10.95 4.59
N GLN A 38 -16.58 -10.48 5.42
CA GLN A 38 -17.91 -10.04 5.00
C GLN A 38 -18.00 -8.55 5.24
N VAL A 39 -18.49 -7.82 4.22
CA VAL A 39 -18.76 -6.39 4.33
C VAL A 39 -20.26 -6.23 4.20
N GLU A 40 -20.88 -5.67 5.24
CA GLU A 40 -22.30 -5.35 5.19
C GLU A 40 -22.53 -4.13 4.29
N SER A 41 -23.65 -4.10 3.57
CA SER A 41 -23.99 -3.01 2.64
C SER A 41 -24.46 -1.72 3.33
N LYS A 42 -24.35 -1.63 4.66
CA LYS A 42 -24.86 -0.52 5.45
C LYS A 42 -23.70 0.31 5.99
N GLY A 43 -23.58 1.54 5.49
CA GLY A 43 -22.75 2.56 6.10
C GLY A 43 -23.43 3.14 7.34
N MET A 44 -22.64 3.53 8.34
CA MET A 44 -23.10 4.30 9.49
C MET A 44 -22.38 5.65 9.46
N PRO A 45 -23.00 6.71 8.90
CA PRO A 45 -22.36 8.01 8.77
C PRO A 45 -22.11 8.63 10.15
N SER A 46 -21.05 9.44 10.24
CA SER A 46 -20.78 10.35 11.36
C SER A 46 -21.00 11.80 10.93
N ASN A 47 -21.01 12.73 11.88
CA ASN A 47 -21.02 14.17 11.58
C ASN A 47 -19.66 14.69 11.06
N SER A 48 -18.61 13.87 11.15
CA SER A 48 -17.28 14.17 10.63
C SER A 48 -17.25 14.17 9.09
N ASP A 49 -16.30 14.90 8.51
CA ASP A 49 -16.11 15.04 7.07
C ASP A 49 -14.65 14.84 6.63
N GLY A 50 -14.46 14.78 5.31
CA GLY A 50 -13.16 14.58 4.65
C GLY A 50 -13.11 13.35 3.75
N ASP A 51 -12.04 13.26 2.97
CA ASP A 51 -11.70 12.11 2.15
C ASP A 51 -10.60 11.28 2.80
N LEU A 52 -10.51 9.99 2.44
CA LEU A 52 -9.52 9.04 2.98
C LEU A 52 -9.64 8.84 4.50
N TRP A 53 -9.51 7.60 4.97
CA TRP A 53 -9.59 7.32 6.40
C TRP A 53 -8.65 6.18 6.82
N PRO A 54 -7.35 6.21 6.46
CA PRO A 54 -6.41 5.26 7.03
C PRO A 54 -6.43 5.37 8.55
N SER A 55 -6.63 4.24 9.20
CA SER A 55 -6.82 4.16 10.64
C SER A 55 -5.94 3.09 11.25
N CYS A 56 -5.74 3.16 12.57
CA CYS A 56 -5.16 2.08 13.33
C CYS A 56 -5.73 2.00 14.75
N TRP A 57 -5.69 0.79 15.32
CA TRP A 57 -6.09 0.53 16.69
C TRP A 57 -4.85 0.45 17.58
N ALA A 58 -4.67 1.42 18.46
CA ALA A 58 -3.52 1.49 19.35
C ALA A 58 -3.66 0.55 20.57
N GLY A 59 -2.52 0.23 21.19
CA GLY A 59 -2.46 -0.61 22.39
C GLY A 59 -3.24 -0.06 23.59
N ASN A 60 -3.38 1.26 23.66
CA ASN A 60 -4.17 2.02 24.63
C ASN A 60 -5.69 1.91 24.41
N ASP A 61 -6.12 1.05 23.48
CA ASP A 61 -7.52 0.79 23.12
C ASP A 61 -8.24 1.92 22.38
N LYS A 62 -7.50 2.92 21.88
CA LYS A 62 -8.06 4.01 21.08
C LYS A 62 -7.89 3.73 19.58
N LEU A 63 -8.85 4.20 18.81
CA LEU A 63 -8.74 4.28 17.36
C LEU A 63 -8.20 5.66 16.98
N TYR A 64 -7.27 5.67 16.04
CA TYR A 64 -6.79 6.89 15.42
C TYR A 64 -7.02 6.77 13.92
N ALA A 65 -7.41 7.87 13.29
CA ALA A 65 -7.51 7.94 11.84
C ALA A 65 -6.99 9.28 11.35
N ALA A 66 -6.36 9.26 10.17
CA ALA A 66 -6.10 10.48 9.44
C ALA A 66 -7.11 10.64 8.32
N ASN A 67 -7.56 11.87 8.08
CA ASN A 67 -8.38 12.23 6.94
C ASN A 67 -7.68 13.30 6.11
N GLY A 68 -7.96 13.32 4.82
CA GLY A 68 -7.68 14.42 3.91
C GLY A 68 -8.88 15.36 3.77
N ASP A 69 -8.60 16.59 3.33
CA ASP A 69 -9.58 17.63 2.96
C ASP A 69 -10.84 17.70 3.85
N GLY A 70 -10.67 18.02 5.13
CA GLY A 70 -11.80 18.14 6.05
C GLY A 70 -11.42 18.67 7.43
N GLU A 71 -12.39 18.72 8.33
CA GLU A 71 -12.26 19.16 9.72
C GLU A 71 -11.96 17.98 10.66
N GLY A 72 -12.20 16.75 10.19
CA GLY A 72 -12.05 15.52 10.97
C GLY A 72 -13.16 15.44 12.03
N PHE A 73 -12.83 14.99 13.24
CA PHE A 73 -13.82 14.82 14.32
C PHE A 73 -14.08 16.07 15.17
N SER A 74 -13.42 17.20 14.86
CA SER A 74 -13.74 18.52 15.43
C SER A 74 -14.54 19.33 14.42
N THR A 75 -15.83 19.01 14.29
CA THR A 75 -16.76 19.45 13.21
C THR A 75 -17.17 20.93 13.26
N ASP A 76 -16.49 21.72 14.09
CA ASP A 76 -16.62 23.17 14.22
C ASP A 76 -15.26 23.86 14.05
N GLY A 77 -14.22 23.11 13.69
CA GLY A 77 -12.86 23.58 13.50
C GLY A 77 -12.53 23.91 12.05
N ASP A 78 -11.38 24.54 11.81
CA ASP A 78 -11.00 24.88 10.43
C ASP A 78 -10.62 23.64 9.62
N PHE A 79 -11.04 23.66 8.36
CA PHE A 79 -10.59 22.77 7.29
C PHE A 79 -9.06 22.65 7.24
N ALA A 80 -8.58 21.43 7.01
CA ALA A 80 -7.18 21.16 6.67
C ALA A 80 -7.10 20.13 5.53
N ASP A 81 -6.02 20.22 4.74
CA ASP A 81 -5.72 19.22 3.71
C ASP A 81 -5.43 17.83 4.28
N ILE A 82 -4.96 17.78 5.54
CA ILE A 82 -4.83 16.57 6.35
C ILE A 82 -5.08 16.88 7.82
N ALA A 83 -5.78 15.98 8.49
CA ALA A 83 -6.02 16.00 9.93
C ALA A 83 -5.87 14.58 10.49
N VAL A 84 -5.55 14.47 11.78
CA VAL A 84 -5.56 13.22 12.55
C VAL A 84 -6.54 13.39 13.70
N SER A 85 -7.43 12.41 13.87
CA SER A 85 -8.39 12.36 14.96
C SER A 85 -8.18 11.14 15.85
N GLU A 86 -8.40 11.33 17.16
CA GLU A 86 -8.73 10.23 18.06
C GLU A 86 -10.23 9.95 17.95
N ILE A 87 -10.60 8.69 17.73
CA ILE A 87 -11.98 8.24 17.53
C ILE A 87 -12.34 7.27 18.65
N ASN A 88 -13.55 7.44 19.17
CA ASN A 88 -14.15 6.64 20.22
C ASN A 88 -15.53 6.14 19.80
N GLY A 89 -16.00 5.10 20.48
CA GLY A 89 -17.34 4.53 20.28
C GLY A 89 -17.35 3.33 19.34
N THR A 90 -18.54 3.05 18.81
CA THR A 90 -18.81 1.90 17.93
C THR A 90 -19.45 2.39 16.64
N PRO A 91 -19.45 1.59 15.56
CA PRO A 91 -20.19 1.93 14.34
C PRO A 91 -21.62 2.41 14.65
N GLY A 92 -21.97 3.60 14.17
CA GLY A 92 -23.26 4.25 14.43
C GLY A 92 -23.34 5.16 15.65
N ASN A 93 -22.30 5.18 16.50
CA ASN A 93 -22.20 6.10 17.63
C ASN A 93 -20.73 6.50 17.84
N LEU A 94 -20.11 6.99 16.76
CA LEU A 94 -18.74 7.46 16.78
C LEU A 94 -18.67 8.89 17.31
N SER A 95 -17.68 9.16 18.13
CA SER A 95 -17.29 10.50 18.58
C SER A 95 -15.77 10.62 18.54
N GLY A 96 -15.24 11.82 18.68
CA GLY A 96 -13.79 12.01 18.61
C GLY A 96 -13.39 13.46 18.73
N ALA A 97 -12.11 13.70 18.51
CA ALA A 97 -11.55 15.04 18.37
C ALA A 97 -10.38 15.00 17.38
N THR A 98 -10.25 16.07 16.59
CA THR A 98 -9.06 16.30 15.76
C THR A 98 -7.91 16.77 16.67
N ILE A 99 -6.81 16.02 16.68
CA ILE A 99 -5.69 16.18 17.62
C ILE A 99 -4.43 16.77 16.98
N SER A 100 -4.28 16.66 15.67
CA SER A 100 -3.26 17.37 14.90
C SER A 100 -3.74 17.58 13.47
N LYS A 101 -3.29 18.66 12.82
CA LYS A 101 -3.70 19.00 11.44
C LYS A 101 -2.65 19.84 10.72
N GLY A 102 -2.77 19.93 9.39
CA GLY A 102 -1.93 20.82 8.61
C GLY A 102 -0.44 20.52 8.75
N ASP A 103 0.38 21.56 8.87
CA ASP A 103 1.84 21.48 8.98
C ASP A 103 2.35 20.72 10.22
N GLN A 104 1.47 20.40 11.18
CA GLN A 104 1.80 19.49 12.28
C GLN A 104 1.98 18.04 11.80
N VAL A 105 1.42 17.71 10.63
CA VAL A 105 1.29 16.35 10.08
C VAL A 105 1.93 16.31 8.67
N GLY A 106 3.25 16.45 8.64
CA GLY A 106 4.06 16.26 7.43
C GLY A 106 4.46 17.55 6.74
N SER A 107 5.21 17.40 5.65
CA SER A 107 5.62 18.50 4.78
C SER A 107 5.08 18.27 3.37
N VAL A 108 5.07 19.32 2.54
CA VAL A 108 4.89 19.20 1.09
C VAL A 108 6.24 19.50 0.44
N TRP A 109 6.89 18.48 -0.11
CA TRP A 109 8.22 18.61 -0.73
C TRP A 109 8.13 19.01 -2.20
N SER A 110 7.01 18.70 -2.85
CA SER A 110 6.79 18.88 -4.29
C SER A 110 6.45 20.32 -4.67
N GLY A 111 6.26 21.19 -3.67
CA GLY A 111 6.04 22.62 -3.84
C GLY A 111 4.57 22.99 -4.05
N ALA A 112 4.36 24.20 -4.57
CA ALA A 112 3.02 24.72 -4.84
C ALA A 112 2.27 23.84 -5.84
N GLY A 113 0.96 23.66 -5.62
CA GLY A 113 0.13 22.79 -6.44
C GLY A 113 0.01 21.35 -5.92
N TYR A 114 0.56 21.06 -4.74
CA TYR A 114 0.43 19.78 -4.05
C TYR A 114 -0.12 19.96 -2.63
N ASN A 115 -0.83 18.94 -2.13
CA ASN A 115 -1.28 18.86 -0.74
C ASN A 115 -0.86 17.54 -0.08
N ARG A 116 -0.98 17.46 1.25
CA ARG A 116 -0.67 16.26 2.02
C ARG A 116 -1.89 15.33 1.98
N LYS A 117 -1.68 14.06 1.60
CA LYS A 117 -2.74 13.04 1.66
C LYS A 117 -2.34 11.82 2.49
N PRO A 118 -3.15 11.44 3.50
CA PRO A 118 -2.88 10.24 4.28
C PRO A 118 -3.28 9.00 3.48
N THR A 119 -2.33 8.11 3.24
CA THR A 119 -2.59 6.88 2.44
C THR A 119 -2.67 5.63 3.28
N GLY A 120 -1.93 5.57 4.39
CA GLY A 120 -1.91 4.40 5.27
C GLY A 120 -1.55 4.77 6.70
N MET A 121 -2.15 4.10 7.67
CA MET A 121 -1.84 4.27 9.09
C MET A 121 -1.71 2.90 9.75
N VAL A 122 -0.81 2.76 10.73
CA VAL A 122 -0.67 1.54 11.52
C VAL A 122 -0.15 1.87 12.92
N CYS A 123 -0.62 1.10 13.90
CA CYS A 123 -0.23 1.23 15.29
C CYS A 123 0.70 0.05 15.68
N VAL A 124 1.80 0.35 16.35
CA VAL A 124 2.70 -0.66 16.96
C VAL A 124 2.76 -0.40 18.45
N GLY A 125 2.03 -1.20 19.23
CA GLY A 125 1.63 -0.81 20.58
C GLY A 125 0.89 0.54 20.51
N ASP A 126 1.44 1.55 21.18
CA ASP A 126 0.87 2.91 21.23
C ASP A 126 1.57 3.90 20.26
N THR A 127 2.55 3.43 19.50
CA THR A 127 3.25 4.25 18.50
C THR A 127 2.48 4.23 17.19
N LEU A 128 2.16 5.41 16.66
CA LEU A 128 1.47 5.56 15.38
C LEU A 128 2.49 5.79 14.27
N TYR A 129 2.25 5.17 13.12
CA TYR A 129 2.93 5.45 11.87
C TYR A 129 1.90 5.85 10.83
N LEU A 130 2.15 6.95 10.12
CA LEU A 130 1.26 7.51 9.12
C LEU A 130 2.03 7.76 7.83
N ALA A 131 1.61 7.13 6.75
CA ALA A 131 2.11 7.43 5.42
C ALA A 131 1.37 8.64 4.84
N VAL A 132 2.13 9.67 4.44
CA VAL A 132 1.64 10.87 3.79
C VAL A 132 2.33 11.00 2.45
N GLN A 133 1.54 11.21 1.41
CA GLN A 133 2.03 11.52 0.07
C GLN A 133 1.77 12.98 -0.27
N ASP A 134 2.60 13.52 -1.16
CA ASP A 134 2.31 14.77 -1.85
C ASP A 134 1.42 14.44 -3.04
N LEU A 135 0.17 14.89 -3.02
CA LEU A 135 -0.77 14.72 -4.12
C LEU A 135 -0.95 16.04 -4.87
N ALA A 136 -0.81 16.03 -6.19
CA ALA A 136 -1.12 17.20 -7.00
C ALA A 136 -2.61 17.57 -6.90
N LEU A 137 -2.92 18.87 -6.83
CA LEU A 137 -4.29 19.39 -6.72
C LEU A 137 -5.16 19.08 -7.94
N ASP A 138 -4.56 18.75 -9.09
CA ASP A 138 -5.25 18.29 -10.30
C ASP A 138 -5.43 16.77 -10.34
N PHE A 139 -4.96 16.07 -9.30
CA PHE A 139 -5.01 14.63 -9.14
C PHE A 139 -4.23 13.83 -10.19
N ASN A 140 -3.19 14.40 -10.81
CA ASN A 140 -2.41 13.71 -11.85
C ASN A 140 -0.99 13.33 -11.42
N ASP A 141 -0.54 13.66 -10.21
CA ASP A 141 0.83 13.38 -9.79
C ASP A 141 1.00 13.08 -8.28
N VAL A 142 1.95 12.20 -7.95
CA VAL A 142 2.34 11.79 -6.57
C VAL A 142 3.85 11.53 -6.42
N PRO A 143 4.69 12.54 -6.60
CA PRO A 143 6.14 12.33 -6.76
C PRO A 143 6.86 11.99 -5.45
N ALA A 144 6.26 12.26 -4.29
CA ALA A 144 6.93 12.15 -2.99
C ALA A 144 6.02 11.58 -1.89
N ALA A 145 6.62 10.86 -0.94
CA ALA A 145 5.95 10.42 0.27
C ALA A 145 6.91 10.19 1.44
N THR A 146 6.35 10.18 2.65
CA THR A 146 7.05 9.92 3.90
C THR A 146 6.17 9.15 4.86
N ILE A 147 6.79 8.30 5.69
CA ILE A 147 6.15 7.72 6.87
C ILE A 147 6.53 8.55 8.09
N LEU A 148 5.55 9.19 8.70
CA LEU A 148 5.66 9.94 9.93
C LEU A 148 5.51 9.00 11.12
N LYS A 149 6.14 9.35 12.24
CA LYS A 149 6.03 8.61 13.50
C LYS A 149 5.52 9.52 14.62
N SER A 150 4.56 9.04 15.39
CA SER A 150 4.15 9.67 16.66
C SER A 150 4.28 8.68 17.81
N THR A 151 4.86 9.13 18.92
CA THR A 151 4.98 8.37 20.18
C THR A 151 4.14 8.95 21.31
N ASP A 152 3.27 9.92 21.00
CA ASP A 152 2.41 10.63 21.94
C ASP A 152 0.95 10.63 21.47
N HIS A 153 0.55 9.53 20.83
CA HIS A 153 -0.82 9.28 20.36
C HIS A 153 -1.32 10.29 19.32
N GLY A 154 -0.45 10.67 18.36
CA GLY A 154 -0.82 11.52 17.23
C GLY A 154 -0.85 13.01 17.52
N LYS A 155 -0.38 13.45 18.70
CA LYS A 155 -0.30 14.88 19.06
C LYS A 155 0.89 15.56 18.39
N THR A 156 2.04 14.90 18.36
CA THR A 156 3.23 15.36 17.65
C THR A 156 3.80 14.27 16.76
N TRP A 157 4.43 14.69 15.67
CA TRP A 157 4.95 13.81 14.63
C TRP A 157 6.42 14.10 14.36
N THR A 158 7.18 13.05 14.07
CA THR A 158 8.59 13.10 13.69
C THR A 158 8.78 12.56 12.27
N TRP A 159 9.52 13.30 11.45
CA TRP A 159 9.92 12.92 10.10
C TRP A 159 11.14 13.75 9.64
N ASP A 160 11.74 13.41 8.50
CA ASP A 160 12.79 14.22 7.86
C ASP A 160 12.15 15.41 7.13
N LYS A 161 12.39 16.62 7.63
CA LYS A 161 11.81 17.85 7.04
C LYS A 161 12.57 18.34 5.81
N GLN A 162 13.78 17.83 5.55
CA GLN A 162 14.62 18.30 4.44
C GLN A 162 14.33 17.59 3.13
N LYS A 163 13.82 16.35 3.18
CA LYS A 163 13.54 15.54 1.99
C LYS A 163 12.49 14.47 2.28
N PRO A 164 11.75 13.99 1.27
CA PRO A 164 10.83 12.88 1.46
C PRO A 164 11.60 11.56 1.64
N MET A 165 10.98 10.59 2.31
CA MET A 165 11.53 9.23 2.46
C MET A 165 11.53 8.47 1.12
N PHE A 166 10.52 8.75 0.28
CA PHE A 166 10.30 8.17 -1.02
C PHE A 166 10.10 9.29 -2.04
N SER A 167 10.78 9.21 -3.17
CA SER A 167 10.77 10.22 -4.24
C SER A 167 10.69 9.56 -5.61
N ASP A 168 10.58 10.37 -6.66
CA ASP A 168 10.61 9.95 -8.06
C ASP A 168 9.53 8.89 -8.36
N HIS A 169 8.38 9.04 -7.70
CA HIS A 169 7.20 8.19 -7.87
C HIS A 169 7.42 6.72 -7.46
N VAL A 170 8.49 6.41 -6.71
CA VAL A 170 8.76 5.04 -6.27
C VAL A 170 8.27 4.88 -4.84
N PHE A 171 7.30 3.99 -4.62
CA PHE A 171 6.71 3.68 -3.32
C PHE A 171 6.07 4.90 -2.64
N THR A 172 5.36 5.73 -3.40
CA THR A 172 4.80 7.00 -2.92
C THR A 172 3.35 6.91 -2.46
N THR A 173 2.61 5.88 -2.85
CA THR A 173 1.28 5.58 -2.30
C THR A 173 1.37 4.34 -1.45
N ILE A 174 1.20 4.47 -0.14
CA ILE A 174 1.58 3.43 0.84
C ILE A 174 0.39 3.07 1.71
N TRP A 175 0.15 1.76 1.89
CA TRP A 175 -0.79 1.23 2.87
C TRP A 175 -0.12 0.20 3.75
N PHE A 176 -0.65 0.00 4.95
CA PHE A 176 -0.16 -1.01 5.88
C PHE A 176 -1.18 -2.14 6.01
N ALA A 177 -0.69 -3.38 6.18
CA ALA A 177 -1.56 -4.40 6.78
C ALA A 177 -1.61 -4.15 8.29
N ASP A 178 -2.78 -3.74 8.78
CA ASP A 178 -3.08 -3.67 10.20
C ASP A 178 -3.54 -5.05 10.71
N PHE A 179 -2.90 -5.51 11.78
CA PHE A 179 -3.18 -6.79 12.43
C PHE A 179 -3.88 -6.59 13.79
N GLY A 180 -4.70 -5.54 13.89
CA GLY A 180 -5.53 -5.25 15.05
C GLY A 180 -4.78 -4.50 16.16
N LYS A 181 -5.36 -4.50 17.36
CA LYS A 181 -4.90 -3.69 18.51
C LYS A 181 -3.38 -3.77 18.74
N GLY A 182 -2.70 -2.64 18.55
CA GLY A 182 -1.24 -2.49 18.69
C GLY A 182 -0.41 -3.41 17.78
N GLY A 183 -1.01 -3.98 16.73
CA GLY A 183 -0.39 -4.99 15.87
C GLY A 183 -0.29 -6.38 16.50
N ALA A 184 -1.09 -6.69 17.54
CA ALA A 184 -0.97 -7.91 18.32
C ALA A 184 -1.15 -9.22 17.53
N LEU A 185 -1.82 -9.20 16.37
CA LEU A 185 -2.00 -10.39 15.52
C LEU A 185 -0.95 -10.48 14.39
N ALA A 186 0.08 -9.63 14.39
CA ALA A 186 1.14 -9.68 13.38
C ALA A 186 1.91 -11.01 13.51
N PRO A 187 2.09 -11.76 12.41
CA PRO A 187 2.54 -13.16 12.48
C PRO A 187 4.00 -13.33 12.91
N ASP A 188 4.85 -12.33 12.67
CA ASP A 188 6.31 -12.44 12.82
C ASP A 188 6.99 -11.17 13.36
N GLY A 189 6.20 -10.25 13.94
CA GLY A 189 6.71 -9.01 14.55
C GLY A 189 7.25 -7.99 13.55
N TYR A 190 6.79 -8.05 12.30
CA TYR A 190 7.02 -7.02 11.27
C TYR A 190 5.76 -6.18 11.06
N VAL A 191 5.97 -4.93 10.65
CA VAL A 191 4.96 -4.13 9.98
C VAL A 191 5.11 -4.33 8.48
N TYR A 192 4.00 -4.57 7.80
CA TYR A 192 3.95 -4.82 6.37
C TYR A 192 3.42 -3.58 5.66
N ALA A 193 4.28 -2.95 4.85
CA ALA A 193 3.91 -1.82 4.01
C ALA A 193 3.85 -2.27 2.54
N TYR A 194 2.75 -1.91 1.89
CA TYR A 194 2.50 -2.10 0.47
C TYR A 194 2.53 -0.73 -0.18
N GLY A 195 3.06 -0.64 -1.39
CA GLY A 195 2.98 0.60 -2.12
C GLY A 195 3.07 0.42 -3.62
N LEU A 196 2.70 1.48 -4.32
CA LEU A 196 2.74 1.57 -5.77
C LEU A 196 3.96 2.36 -6.22
N ASP A 197 4.59 1.85 -7.29
CA ASP A 197 5.58 2.58 -8.06
C ASP A 197 4.92 3.13 -9.34
N GLY A 198 5.29 4.37 -9.70
CA GLY A 198 4.89 5.04 -10.94
C GLY A 198 3.39 5.22 -11.10
N ASN A 199 2.61 5.07 -10.04
CA ASN A 199 1.16 5.23 -10.06
C ASN A 199 0.57 5.43 -8.66
N TRP A 200 -0.64 6.01 -8.60
CA TRP A 200 -1.44 6.12 -7.37
C TRP A 200 -2.94 5.85 -7.57
N ARG A 201 -3.42 5.79 -8.82
CA ARG A 201 -4.82 5.51 -9.22
C ARG A 201 -4.93 5.15 -10.70
N ASP A 202 -6.11 4.79 -11.18
CA ASP A 202 -6.42 4.90 -12.62
C ASP A 202 -6.72 6.38 -12.93
N SER A 203 -5.96 7.04 -13.83
CA SER A 203 -6.17 8.47 -14.15
C SER A 203 -7.32 8.62 -15.15
N PHE A 204 -8.04 9.75 -15.12
CA PHE A 204 -9.16 10.01 -16.03
C PHE A 204 -8.71 10.44 -17.44
N ASP A 205 -7.41 10.69 -17.64
CA ASP A 205 -6.88 11.31 -18.85
C ASP A 205 -5.68 10.59 -19.47
N ASP A 206 -5.32 9.38 -18.99
CA ASP A 206 -4.30 8.48 -19.53
C ASP A 206 -2.91 9.10 -19.77
N LYS A 207 -2.61 10.28 -19.20
CA LYS A 207 -1.37 11.01 -19.50
C LYS A 207 -0.12 10.31 -18.98
N TRP A 208 -0.26 9.42 -18.00
CA TRP A 208 0.87 8.64 -17.48
C TRP A 208 0.78 7.17 -17.89
N ARG A 209 1.79 6.71 -18.64
CA ARG A 209 1.98 5.28 -18.90
C ARG A 209 2.30 4.58 -17.59
N ILE A 210 1.27 4.00 -16.99
CA ILE A 210 1.32 3.11 -15.84
C ILE A 210 2.51 2.15 -15.96
N ARG A 211 3.55 2.35 -15.15
CA ARG A 211 4.55 1.32 -14.86
C ARG A 211 4.13 0.62 -13.58
N ARG A 212 3.09 -0.21 -13.67
CA ARG A 212 2.55 -1.01 -12.57
C ARG A 212 3.66 -1.89 -11.97
N ALA A 213 4.18 -1.52 -10.81
CA ALA A 213 4.88 -2.42 -9.92
C ALA A 213 4.36 -2.21 -8.50
N CYS A 214 3.72 -3.23 -7.94
CA CYS A 214 3.51 -3.29 -6.49
C CYS A 214 4.86 -3.65 -5.88
N SER A 215 5.39 -2.76 -5.05
CA SER A 215 6.57 -3.03 -4.23
C SER A 215 6.12 -3.41 -2.83
N TRP A 216 6.79 -4.40 -2.23
CA TRP A 216 6.53 -4.82 -0.85
C TRP A 216 7.75 -4.55 0.03
N ARG A 217 7.51 -3.95 1.20
CA ARG A 217 8.54 -3.70 2.21
C ARG A 217 8.05 -4.14 3.59
N GLY A 218 8.73 -5.14 4.16
CA GLY A 218 8.56 -5.52 5.56
C GLY A 218 9.55 -4.76 6.45
N CYS A 219 9.08 -4.08 7.49
CA CYS A 219 9.93 -3.35 8.42
C CYS A 219 9.96 -3.99 9.82
N ARG A 220 11.16 -4.30 10.32
CA ARG A 220 11.38 -4.75 11.71
C ARG A 220 12.13 -3.68 12.48
N ARG A 221 11.47 -3.11 13.48
CA ARG A 221 12.07 -2.29 14.56
C ARG A 221 13.05 -1.17 14.12
N THR A 222 13.10 -0.75 12.83
CA THR A 222 13.95 0.30 12.16
C THR A 222 14.66 -0.15 10.86
N ARG A 223 14.47 -1.39 10.37
CA ARG A 223 15.06 -1.84 9.09
C ARG A 223 13.99 -2.34 8.13
N CYS A 224 13.88 -1.68 6.99
CA CYS A 224 12.98 -2.06 5.90
C CYS A 224 13.72 -3.07 4.98
N ARG A 225 13.09 -4.23 4.68
CA ARG A 225 13.54 -5.21 3.67
C ARG A 225 12.60 -5.16 2.48
N THR A 226 13.14 -5.05 1.27
CA THR A 226 12.38 -5.20 0.02
C THR A 226 12.30 -6.66 -0.39
N ALA A 227 11.13 -7.10 -0.83
CA ALA A 227 11.05 -8.23 -1.76
C ALA A 227 10.39 -7.72 -3.06
N ALA A 228 11.07 -7.94 -4.17
CA ALA A 228 10.47 -7.74 -5.49
C ALA A 228 9.59 -8.95 -5.83
N PRO A 229 8.50 -8.78 -6.61
CA PRO A 229 7.77 -9.92 -7.15
C PRO A 229 8.73 -10.79 -7.99
N GLY A 230 8.74 -12.09 -7.72
CA GLY A 230 9.61 -13.04 -8.40
C GLY A 230 9.36 -13.08 -9.90
N SER A 231 10.31 -12.59 -10.69
CA SER A 231 10.37 -12.86 -12.12
C SER A 231 10.71 -14.34 -12.32
N SER A 232 9.79 -15.11 -12.89
CA SER A 232 10.01 -16.51 -13.27
C SER A 232 10.90 -16.62 -14.52
N THR A 233 12.09 -16.03 -14.48
CA THR A 233 13.12 -16.19 -15.51
C THR A 233 14.46 -16.33 -14.80
N PRO A 234 15.23 -17.41 -15.01
CA PRO A 234 16.55 -17.53 -14.40
C PRO A 234 17.47 -16.48 -15.00
N ALA A 235 17.91 -15.50 -14.21
CA ALA A 235 18.96 -14.59 -14.61
C ALA A 235 20.32 -15.32 -14.56
N PRO A 236 21.20 -15.13 -15.56
CA PRO A 236 22.50 -15.79 -15.60
C PRO A 236 23.39 -15.29 -14.47
N ALA A 237 24.22 -16.19 -13.95
CA ALA A 237 25.11 -15.93 -12.82
C ALA A 237 26.09 -14.78 -13.11
N GLY A 238 25.85 -13.61 -12.51
CA GLY A 238 26.81 -12.51 -12.56
C GLY A 238 26.24 -11.18 -12.07
N ARG A 239 26.79 -10.69 -10.94
CA ARG A 239 26.52 -9.40 -10.26
C ARG A 239 25.22 -9.33 -9.43
N ARG A 240 25.35 -9.72 -8.16
CA ARG A 240 24.46 -9.24 -7.09
C ARG A 240 24.69 -7.72 -6.93
N ARG A 241 23.68 -6.90 -7.23
CA ARG A 241 23.61 -5.53 -6.68
C ARG A 241 23.14 -5.64 -5.23
N SER A 242 23.92 -5.09 -4.30
CA SER A 242 23.50 -4.96 -2.91
C SER A 242 22.27 -4.06 -2.82
N PRO A 243 21.19 -4.47 -2.11
CA PRO A 243 20.08 -3.57 -1.84
C PRO A 243 20.55 -2.47 -0.88
N THR A 244 20.35 -1.22 -1.27
CA THR A 244 20.53 -0.04 -0.41
C THR A 244 19.49 -0.13 0.72
N ALA A 245 19.95 -0.28 1.96
CA ALA A 245 19.09 -0.26 3.13
C ALA A 245 18.78 1.19 3.52
N SER A 246 17.54 1.63 3.32
CA SER A 246 17.01 2.84 3.94
C SER A 246 16.52 2.51 5.36
N ARG A 247 16.77 3.41 6.30
CA ARG A 247 16.18 3.34 7.64
C ARG A 247 14.78 3.97 7.57
N CYS A 248 13.82 3.18 8.02
CA CYS A 248 12.60 3.66 8.63
C CYS A 248 13.02 4.14 10.05
#